data_AF-A0A2S1EQU8-F1
#
_entry.id   AF-A0A2S1EQU8-F1
#
_cell.length_a   1.000
_cell.length_b   1.000
_cell.length_c   1.000
_cell.angle_alpha   90.00
_cell.angle_beta   90.00
_cell.angle_gamma   90.00
#
_symmetry.space_group_name_H-M   'P 1'
#
loop_
_entity.id
_entity.type
_entity.pdbx_description
1 polymer ?
#
loop_
_entity_poly.entity_id
_entity_poly.type
_entity_poly.pdbx_seq_one_letter_code
_entity_poly.pdbx_strand_id
1 'polypeptide(L)'
;MFEAYKYYWQNAFKYRATSTRADFWWPVLVNFIIFVILYFLLAIAGFTSVTSIMNGYNHGVGFLIFLLFVIAVFAIAIIIPGIAICVRRVRDTGLTGWTVLVFWLLSLIFTSNDSAVMGTISSVIDIIFLVILCLPTGYVSKHGWWSANYDNDITVPSLRNND
;
A
#
# COMPACT_ATOMS: atom_id res chain seq x y z
N MET A 1 10.62 -4.29 13.24
CA MET A 1 9.90 -3.43 12.27
C MET A 1 10.83 -2.59 11.41
N PHE A 2 11.81 -1.88 12.00
CA PHE A 2 12.70 -0.98 11.26
C PHE A 2 13.51 -1.69 10.17
N GLU A 3 13.98 -2.90 10.43
CA GLU A 3 14.66 -3.73 9.42
C GLU A 3 13.77 -4.04 8.22
N ALA A 4 12.49 -4.38 8.45
CA ALA A 4 11.54 -4.64 7.36
C ALA A 4 11.29 -3.39 6.51
N TYR A 5 11.23 -2.21 7.13
CA TYR A 5 11.10 -0.95 6.41
C TYR A 5 12.37 -0.60 5.62
N LYS A 6 13.56 -0.78 6.21
CA LYS A 6 14.83 -0.63 5.48
C LYS A 6 14.91 -1.59 4.30
N TYR A 7 14.48 -2.83 4.50
CA TYR A 7 14.45 -3.88 3.50
C TYR A 7 13.49 -3.55 2.34
N TYR A 8 12.33 -2.95 2.65
CA TYR A 8 11.34 -2.47 1.69
C TYR A 8 11.96 -1.48 0.69
N TRP A 9 12.71 -0.49 1.19
CA TRP A 9 13.39 0.49 0.34
C TRP A 9 14.58 -0.10 -0.43
N GLN A 10 15.42 -0.91 0.22
CA GLN A 10 16.61 -1.50 -0.42
C GLN A 10 16.27 -2.47 -1.57
N ASN A 11 15.13 -3.15 -1.46
CA ASN A 11 14.72 -4.11 -2.46
C ASN A 11 13.62 -3.57 -3.36
N ALA A 12 13.40 -2.26 -3.46
CA ALA A 12 12.36 -1.67 -4.31
C ALA A 12 12.36 -2.22 -5.76
N PHE A 13 13.52 -2.61 -6.30
CA PHE A 13 13.66 -3.09 -7.69
C PHE A 13 13.82 -4.62 -7.83
N LYS A 14 13.85 -5.40 -6.74
CA LYS A 14 14.12 -6.86 -6.82
C LYS A 14 12.85 -7.70 -6.90
N TYR A 15 12.34 -8.03 -8.08
CA TYR A 15 11.05 -8.73 -8.20
C TYR A 15 11.07 -10.26 -8.01
N ARG A 16 12.23 -10.91 -7.91
CA ARG A 16 12.37 -12.40 -7.86
C ARG A 16 12.38 -13.00 -6.45
N ALA A 17 12.27 -12.17 -5.43
CA ALA A 17 12.57 -12.55 -4.06
C ALA A 17 11.27 -12.87 -3.28
N THR A 18 11.31 -13.81 -2.33
CA THR A 18 10.15 -14.26 -1.53
C THR A 18 9.97 -13.42 -0.26
N SER A 19 8.73 -13.06 0.09
CA SER A 19 8.46 -12.18 1.24
C SER A 19 7.61 -12.92 2.27
N THR A 20 7.99 -12.87 3.55
CA THR A 20 7.07 -13.37 4.59
C THR A 20 5.95 -12.37 4.83
N ARG A 21 4.87 -12.81 5.47
CA ARG A 21 3.72 -11.93 5.78
C ARG A 21 4.12 -10.73 6.62
N ALA A 22 5.04 -10.94 7.58
CA ALA A 22 5.58 -9.87 8.40
C ALA A 22 6.34 -8.84 7.55
N ASP A 23 7.13 -9.29 6.56
CA ASP A 23 7.86 -8.41 5.66
C ASP A 23 6.93 -7.55 4.79
N PHE A 24 5.71 -8.01 4.52
CA PHE A 24 4.68 -7.25 3.81
C PHE A 24 3.94 -6.25 4.73
N TRP A 25 3.43 -6.71 5.87
CA TRP A 25 2.56 -5.88 6.72
C TRP A 25 3.30 -4.80 7.48
N TRP A 26 4.56 -5.02 7.86
CA TRP A 26 5.33 -3.99 8.58
C TRP A 26 5.55 -2.72 7.75
N PRO A 27 6.04 -2.78 6.50
CA PRO A 27 6.15 -1.59 5.65
C PRO A 27 4.80 -0.91 5.36
N VAL A 28 3.74 -1.67 5.16
CA VAL A 28 2.38 -1.13 4.97
C VAL A 28 1.94 -0.33 6.19
N LEU A 29 2.13 -0.87 7.40
CA LEU A 29 1.79 -0.20 8.64
C LEU A 29 2.66 1.05 8.87
N VAL A 30 3.96 0.99 8.59
CA VAL A 30 4.84 2.16 8.70
C VAL A 30 4.43 3.27 7.72
N ASN A 31 4.15 2.94 6.46
CA ASN A 31 3.65 3.91 5.48
C ASN A 31 2.31 4.51 5.92
N PHE A 32 1.41 3.69 6.47
CA PHE A 32 0.13 4.16 7.02
C PHE A 32 0.35 5.18 8.15
N ILE A 33 1.23 4.87 9.11
CA ILE A 33 1.57 5.80 10.20
C ILE A 33 2.17 7.11 9.66
N ILE A 34 3.09 7.03 8.69
CA ILE A 34 3.70 8.22 8.09
C ILE A 34 2.62 9.08 7.43
N PHE A 35 1.70 8.49 6.65
CA PHE A 35 0.60 9.25 6.05
C PHE A 35 -0.34 9.85 7.10
N VAL A 36 -0.70 9.11 8.16
CA VAL A 36 -1.52 9.64 9.25
C VAL A 36 -0.88 10.89 9.86
N ILE A 37 0.43 10.85 10.15
CA ILE A 37 1.16 11.99 10.71
C ILE A 37 1.17 13.16 9.71
N LEU A 38 1.48 12.90 8.43
CA LEU A 38 1.53 13.94 7.39
C LEU A 38 0.17 14.61 7.17
N TYR A 39 -0.91 13.84 7.08
CA TYR A 39 -2.27 14.38 6.94
C TYR A 39 -2.73 15.12 8.19
N PHE A 40 -2.35 14.65 9.38
CA PHE A 40 -2.63 15.37 10.62
C PHE A 40 -1.93 16.73 10.65
N LEU A 41 -0.66 16.79 10.27
CA LEU A 41 0.07 18.05 10.14
C LEU A 41 -0.54 18.95 9.04
N LEU A 42 -0.98 18.37 7.92
CA LEU A 42 -1.68 19.10 6.86
C LEU A 42 -2.98 19.71 7.37
N ALA A 43 -3.76 18.99 8.19
CA ALA A 43 -4.99 19.49 8.77
C ALA A 43 -4.76 20.69 9.70
N ILE A 44 -3.73 20.61 10.56
CA ILE A 44 -3.33 21.73 11.44
C ILE A 44 -2.86 22.93 10.63
N ALA A 45 -1.99 22.71 9.63
CA ALA A 45 -1.49 23.77 8.75
C ALA A 45 -2.61 24.40 7.91
N GLY A 46 -3.55 23.59 7.43
CA GLY A 46 -4.75 24.03 6.73
C GLY A 46 -5.65 24.89 7.61
N PHE A 47 -5.94 24.44 8.82
CA PHE A 47 -6.78 25.19 9.75
C PHE A 47 -6.17 26.56 10.12
N THR A 48 -4.87 26.59 10.40
CA THR A 48 -4.15 27.83 10.76
C THR A 48 -4.01 28.80 9.60
N SER A 49 -3.80 28.30 8.38
CA SER A 49 -3.73 29.14 7.17
C SER A 49 -5.09 29.71 6.76
N VAL A 50 -6.18 28.95 6.91
CA VAL A 50 -7.53 29.47 6.64
C VAL A 50 -7.89 30.58 7.63
N THR A 51 -7.62 30.39 8.92
CA THR A 51 -7.88 31.42 9.94
C THR A 51 -7.01 32.66 9.76
N SER A 52 -5.75 32.52 9.34
CA SER A 52 -4.90 33.69 9.08
C SER A 52 -5.41 34.52 7.89
N ILE A 53 -5.82 33.86 6.80
CA ILE A 53 -6.39 34.51 5.61
C ILE A 53 -7.69 35.26 5.97
N MET A 54 -8.57 34.65 6.75
CA MET A 54 -9.81 35.30 7.21
C MET A 54 -9.56 36.55 8.06
N ASN A 55 -8.43 36.59 8.78
CA ASN A 55 -8.02 37.74 9.57
C ASN A 55 -7.19 38.77 8.77
N GLY A 56 -7.05 38.59 7.45
CA GLY A 56 -6.31 39.51 6.58
C GLY A 56 -4.79 39.32 6.57
N TYR A 57 -4.28 38.26 7.19
CA TYR A 57 -2.86 37.92 7.22
C TYR A 57 -2.53 36.74 6.30
N ASN A 58 -1.42 36.82 5.55
CA ASN A 58 -0.95 35.71 4.71
C ASN A 58 0.12 34.86 5.40
N HIS A 59 -0.04 34.59 6.70
CA HIS A 59 0.90 33.75 7.45
C HIS A 59 0.53 32.26 7.32
N GLY A 60 1.51 31.40 7.05
CA GLY A 60 1.35 29.95 7.04
C GLY A 60 1.11 29.30 5.66
N VAL A 61 0.79 30.07 4.62
CA VAL A 61 0.56 29.55 3.26
C VAL A 61 1.81 28.85 2.70
N GLY A 62 3.00 29.41 2.94
CA GLY A 62 4.26 28.80 2.50
C GLY A 62 4.53 27.43 3.15
N PHE A 63 4.20 27.27 4.43
CA PHE A 63 4.34 26.00 5.13
C PHE A 63 3.35 24.95 4.60
N LEU A 64 2.11 25.35 4.28
CA LEU A 64 1.11 24.47 3.68
C LEU A 64 1.58 23.96 2.30
N ILE A 65 2.07 24.84 1.44
CA ILE A 65 2.59 24.46 0.11
C ILE A 65 3.78 23.51 0.24
N PHE A 66 4.71 23.80 1.16
CA PHE A 66 5.83 22.93 1.46
C PHE A 66 5.37 21.53 1.90
N LEU A 67 4.37 21.45 2.78
CA LEU A 67 3.87 20.18 3.28
C LEU A 67 3.17 19.36 2.18
N LEU A 68 2.38 20.02 1.32
CA LEU A 68 1.79 19.39 0.13
C LEU A 68 2.87 18.84 -0.81
N PHE A 69 3.94 19.60 -1.02
CA PHE A 69 5.07 19.15 -1.84
C PHE A 69 5.74 17.90 -1.24
N VAL A 70 5.98 17.87 0.07
CA VAL A 70 6.54 16.70 0.76
C VAL A 70 5.63 15.48 0.62
N ILE A 71 4.32 15.64 0.82
CA ILE A 71 3.35 14.55 0.64
C ILE A 71 3.37 14.03 -0.80
N ALA A 72 3.38 14.91 -1.79
CA ALA A 72 3.40 14.52 -3.20
C ALA A 72 4.66 13.73 -3.56
N VAL A 73 5.84 14.20 -3.14
CA VAL A 73 7.11 13.51 -3.36
C VAL A 73 7.12 12.15 -2.68
N PHE A 74 6.65 12.07 -1.43
CA PHE A 74 6.59 10.83 -0.68
C PHE A 74 5.62 9.81 -1.29
N ALA A 75 4.46 10.29 -1.77
CA ALA A 75 3.48 9.46 -2.46
C ALA A 75 4.09 8.84 -3.73
N ILE A 76 4.82 9.62 -4.53
CA ILE A 76 5.50 9.12 -5.73
C ILE A 76 6.59 8.10 -5.36
N ALA A 77 7.38 8.38 -4.32
CA ALA A 77 8.47 7.51 -3.88
C ALA A 77 7.98 6.13 -3.42
N ILE A 78 6.77 6.04 -2.85
CA ILE A 78 6.19 4.77 -2.37
C ILE A 78 5.65 3.90 -3.50
N ILE A 79 5.26 4.46 -4.65
CA ILE A 79 4.63 3.69 -5.75
C ILE A 79 5.53 2.53 -6.19
N ILE A 80 6.81 2.80 -6.44
CA ILE A 80 7.76 1.79 -6.93
C ILE A 80 7.91 0.61 -5.94
N PRO A 81 8.35 0.83 -4.68
CA PRO A 81 8.50 -0.26 -3.72
C PRO A 81 7.15 -0.89 -3.32
N GLY A 82 6.05 -0.14 -3.36
CA GLY A 82 4.70 -0.63 -3.10
C GLY A 82 4.23 -1.65 -4.14
N ILE A 83 4.42 -1.35 -5.42
CA ILE A 83 4.14 -2.31 -6.50
C ILE A 83 5.03 -3.54 -6.37
N ALA A 84 6.33 -3.35 -6.08
CA ALA A 84 7.27 -4.45 -5.97
C ALA A 84 6.89 -5.46 -4.88
N ILE A 85 6.48 -4.99 -3.71
CA ILE A 85 6.09 -5.89 -2.61
C ILE A 85 4.72 -6.54 -2.86
N CYS A 86 3.76 -5.84 -3.47
CA CYS A 86 2.47 -6.42 -3.87
C CYS A 86 2.66 -7.53 -4.91
N VAL A 87 3.49 -7.31 -5.93
CA VAL A 87 3.79 -8.31 -6.97
C VAL A 87 4.44 -9.56 -6.39
N ARG A 88 5.36 -9.42 -5.43
CA ARG A 88 5.93 -10.56 -4.70
C ARG A 88 4.85 -11.29 -3.92
N ARG A 89 4.05 -10.55 -3.16
CA ARG A 89 3.05 -11.14 -2.28
C ARG A 89 2.00 -11.94 -3.03
N VAL A 90 1.51 -11.41 -4.15
CA VAL A 90 0.51 -12.08 -4.99
C VAL A 90 1.12 -13.28 -5.75
N ARG A 91 2.40 -13.22 -6.08
CA ARG A 91 3.12 -14.40 -6.60
C ARG A 91 3.30 -15.46 -5.53
N ASP A 92 3.61 -15.04 -4.30
CA ASP A 92 3.80 -15.93 -3.16
C ASP A 92 2.47 -16.61 -2.74
N THR A 93 1.30 -16.04 -3.03
CA THR A 93 0.00 -16.71 -2.84
C THR A 93 -0.33 -17.75 -3.92
N GLY A 94 0.42 -17.77 -5.03
CA GLY A 94 0.24 -18.70 -6.14
C GLY A 94 -0.48 -18.10 -7.36
N LEU A 95 -0.72 -16.79 -7.39
CA LEU A 95 -1.30 -16.07 -8.53
C LEU A 95 -0.20 -15.51 -9.45
N THR A 96 -0.55 -15.16 -10.68
CA THR A 96 0.39 -14.49 -11.59
C THR A 96 0.65 -13.07 -11.12
N GLY A 97 1.90 -12.59 -11.17
CA GLY A 97 2.25 -11.23 -10.73
C GLY A 97 1.54 -10.11 -11.50
N TRP A 98 0.99 -10.42 -12.69
CA TRP A 98 0.20 -9.53 -13.51
C TRP A 98 -1.17 -9.20 -12.91
N THR A 99 -1.71 -10.05 -12.04
CA THR A 99 -3.01 -9.79 -11.38
C THR A 99 -3.00 -8.47 -10.60
N VAL A 100 -1.85 -8.08 -10.01
CA VAL A 100 -1.71 -6.77 -9.35
C VAL A 100 -2.00 -5.61 -10.31
N LEU A 101 -1.48 -5.67 -11.53
CA LEU A 101 -1.71 -4.62 -12.54
C LEU A 101 -3.17 -4.61 -13.00
N VAL A 102 -3.78 -5.79 -13.15
CA VAL A 102 -5.20 -5.90 -13.51
C VAL A 102 -6.09 -5.26 -12.44
N PHE A 103 -5.90 -5.63 -11.17
CA PHE A 103 -6.66 -5.04 -10.05
C PHE A 103 -6.47 -3.52 -9.98
N TRP A 104 -5.24 -3.04 -10.16
CA TRP A 104 -4.94 -1.61 -10.11
C TRP A 104 -5.60 -0.83 -11.26
N LEU A 105 -5.51 -1.30 -12.50
CA LEU A 105 -6.16 -0.67 -13.65
C LEU A 105 -7.68 -0.68 -13.51
N LEU A 106 -8.24 -1.77 -13.02
CA LEU A 106 -9.66 -1.94 -12.87
C LEU A 106 -10.21 -0.99 -11.79
N SER A 107 -9.54 -0.90 -10.63
CA SER A 107 -9.85 0.09 -9.58
C SER A 107 -9.74 1.54 -10.10
N LEU A 108 -8.73 1.85 -10.90
CA LEU A 108 -8.55 3.18 -11.49
C LEU A 108 -9.67 3.56 -12.47
N ILE A 109 -10.09 2.63 -13.34
CA ILE A 109 -11.21 2.84 -14.27
C ILE A 109 -12.52 3.03 -13.52
N PHE A 110 -12.79 2.24 -12.47
CA PHE A 110 -14.04 2.39 -11.73
C PHE A 110 -14.08 3.66 -10.88
N THR A 111 -12.94 4.08 -10.34
CA THR A 111 -12.85 5.29 -9.49
C THR A 111 -12.96 6.60 -10.29
N SER A 112 -12.62 6.60 -11.58
CA SER A 112 -12.76 7.79 -12.42
C SER A 112 -14.22 8.11 -12.82
N ASN A 113 -15.17 7.25 -12.47
CA ASN A 113 -16.59 7.47 -12.74
C ASN A 113 -17.28 8.10 -11.53
N ASP A 114 -17.91 9.27 -11.69
CA ASP A 114 -18.59 10.01 -10.62
C ASP A 114 -19.87 9.33 -10.07
N SER A 115 -20.26 8.18 -10.63
CA SER A 115 -21.41 7.44 -10.13
C SER A 115 -21.09 6.71 -8.82
N ALA A 116 -21.92 6.89 -7.80
CA ALA A 116 -21.76 6.23 -6.50
C ALA A 116 -21.68 4.69 -6.62
N VAL A 117 -22.41 4.10 -7.58
CA VAL A 117 -22.40 2.66 -7.85
C VAL A 117 -21.00 2.17 -8.25
N MET A 118 -20.33 2.87 -9.17
CA MET A 118 -18.98 2.47 -9.60
C MET A 118 -17.95 2.63 -8.47
N GLY A 119 -18.11 3.65 -7.61
CA GLY A 119 -17.31 3.81 -6.40
C GLY A 119 -17.48 2.63 -5.42
N THR A 120 -18.71 2.16 -5.22
CA THR A 120 -18.95 0.97 -4.36
C THR A 120 -18.40 -0.31 -4.95
N ILE A 121 -18.43 -0.47 -6.28
CA ILE A 121 -17.83 -1.63 -6.96
C ILE A 121 -16.31 -1.62 -6.77
N SER A 122 -15.68 -0.45 -6.94
CA SER A 122 -14.24 -0.26 -6.72
C SER A 122 -13.81 -0.66 -5.31
N SER A 123 -14.54 -0.20 -4.28
CA SER A 123 -14.21 -0.54 -2.89
C SER A 123 -14.36 -2.04 -2.59
N VAL A 124 -15.34 -2.73 -3.20
CA VAL A 124 -15.47 -4.19 -3.09
C VAL A 124 -14.28 -4.91 -3.72
N ILE A 125 -13.82 -4.46 -4.89
CA ILE A 125 -12.64 -5.01 -5.56
C ILE A 125 -11.38 -4.84 -4.71
N ASP A 126 -11.19 -3.66 -4.11
CA ASP A 126 -10.07 -3.38 -3.23
C ASP A 126 -10.09 -4.26 -1.97
N ILE A 127 -11.28 -4.52 -1.42
CA ILE A 127 -11.46 -5.46 -0.29
C ILE A 127 -11.07 -6.88 -0.72
N ILE A 128 -11.50 -7.34 -1.90
CA ILE A 128 -11.11 -8.66 -2.42
C ILE A 128 -9.58 -8.72 -2.57
N PHE A 129 -8.96 -7.69 -3.12
CA PHE A 129 -7.51 -7.62 -3.26
C PHE A 129 -6.78 -7.64 -1.90
N LEU A 130 -7.32 -6.93 -0.90
CA LEU A 130 -6.82 -6.96 0.48
C LEU A 130 -6.88 -8.38 1.07
N VAL A 131 -7.99 -9.10 0.87
CA VAL A 131 -8.15 -10.48 1.33
C VAL A 131 -7.08 -11.38 0.70
N ILE A 132 -6.80 -11.23 -0.60
CA ILE A 132 -5.71 -11.98 -1.26
C ILE A 132 -4.36 -11.71 -0.60
N LEU A 133 -4.06 -10.45 -0.25
CA LEU A 133 -2.80 -10.09 0.39
C LEU A 133 -2.66 -10.69 1.81
N CYS A 134 -3.79 -10.92 2.49
CA CYS A 134 -3.84 -11.63 3.77
C CYS A 134 -3.60 -13.15 3.66
N LEU A 135 -3.88 -13.78 2.51
CA LEU A 135 -3.89 -15.25 2.36
C LEU A 135 -2.53 -15.94 2.56
N PRO A 136 -2.48 -17.20 3.01
CA PRO A 136 -1.23 -17.96 3.09
C PRO A 136 -0.45 -18.08 1.80
N THR A 137 0.87 -18.22 1.94
CA THR A 137 1.76 -18.51 0.82
C THR A 137 1.41 -19.87 0.21
N GLY A 138 1.17 -19.91 -1.10
CA GLY A 138 0.77 -21.11 -1.83
C GLY A 138 -0.67 -21.58 -1.59
N TYR A 139 -1.52 -20.79 -0.91
CA TYR A 139 -2.90 -21.18 -0.62
C TYR A 139 -3.74 -21.36 -1.89
N VAL A 140 -3.67 -20.37 -2.80
CA VAL A 140 -4.50 -20.37 -4.01
C VAL A 140 -4.13 -21.49 -4.98
N SER A 141 -2.84 -21.76 -5.16
CA SER A 141 -2.37 -22.77 -6.12
C SER A 141 -2.60 -24.21 -5.66
N LYS A 142 -2.59 -24.47 -4.34
CA LYS A 142 -2.77 -25.81 -3.79
C LYS A 142 -4.23 -26.19 -3.56
N HIS A 143 -5.01 -25.23 -3.09
CA HIS A 143 -6.33 -25.50 -2.51
C HIS A 143 -7.47 -24.94 -3.38
N GLY A 144 -7.18 -24.04 -4.31
CA GLY A 144 -8.21 -23.24 -4.98
C GLY A 144 -8.79 -22.19 -4.02
N TRP A 145 -9.42 -21.15 -4.56
CA TRP A 145 -9.86 -19.99 -3.76
C TRP A 145 -10.92 -20.27 -2.68
N TRP A 146 -11.48 -21.48 -2.63
CA TRP A 146 -12.61 -21.87 -1.77
C TRP A 146 -12.34 -23.03 -0.79
N SER A 147 -11.13 -23.60 -0.75
CA SER A 147 -10.87 -24.82 0.06
C SER A 147 -10.55 -24.50 1.52
N ALA A 148 -11.33 -25.06 2.43
CA ALA A 148 -11.21 -24.86 3.89
C ALA A 148 -10.02 -25.59 4.55
N ASN A 149 -9.10 -26.19 3.79
CA ASN A 149 -7.99 -26.98 4.34
C ASN A 149 -6.70 -26.13 4.46
N TYR A 150 -6.11 -26.09 5.66
CA TYR A 150 -4.93 -25.26 5.99
C TYR A 150 -3.70 -26.10 6.36
N ASP A 151 -3.81 -27.43 6.33
CA ASP A 151 -2.84 -28.34 6.97
C ASP A 151 -1.49 -28.45 6.24
N ASN A 152 -1.35 -27.85 5.06
CA ASN A 152 -0.17 -27.98 4.17
C ASN A 152 0.47 -26.63 3.76
N ASP A 153 0.35 -25.60 4.60
CA ASP A 153 0.98 -24.29 4.37
C ASP A 153 2.51 -24.43 4.31
N ILE A 154 3.11 -23.97 3.21
CA ILE A 154 4.58 -24.01 3.03
C ILE A 154 5.18 -22.83 3.79
N THR A 155 6.13 -23.08 4.69
CA THR A 155 6.96 -22.03 5.26
C THR A 155 7.99 -21.59 4.22
N VAL A 156 7.80 -20.40 3.65
CA VAL A 156 8.75 -19.84 2.69
C VAL A 156 9.81 -19.06 3.47
N PRO A 157 11.11 -19.30 3.26
CA PRO A 157 12.15 -18.52 3.94
C PRO A 157 12.03 -17.04 3.56
N SER A 158 11.98 -16.16 4.57
CA SER A 158 12.11 -14.72 4.37
C SER A 158 13.53 -14.40 3.92
N LEU A 159 13.67 -13.44 3.03
CA LEU A 159 14.97 -12.88 2.66
C LEU A 159 15.69 -12.19 3.82
N ARG A 160 15.02 -11.97 4.96
CA ARG A 160 15.61 -11.51 6.21
C ARG A 160 16.38 -12.60 6.96
N ASN A 161 16.10 -13.87 6.69
CA ASN A 161 16.69 -15.03 7.39
C ASN A 161 17.69 -15.81 6.49
N ASN A 162 18.15 -15.22 5.38
CA ASN A 162 19.08 -15.87 4.45
C ASN A 162 20.54 -15.45 4.70
N ASP A 163 20.88 -15.17 5.97
CA ASP A 163 22.25 -15.10 6.48
C ASP A 163 22.53 -16.36 7.31
#